data_AF-A0A1Z9CXK5-F1
#
_entry.id   AF-A0A1Z9CXK5-F1
#
_cell.length_a   1.000
_cell.length_b   1.000
_cell.length_c   1.000
_cell.angle_alpha   90.00
_cell.angle_beta   90.00
_cell.angle_gamma   90.00
#
_symmetry.space_group_name_H-M   'P 1'
#
loop_
_entity.id
_entity.type
_entity.pdbx_description
1 polymer ?
#
loop_
_entity_poly.entity_id
_entity_poly.type
_entity_poly.pdbx_seq_one_letter_code
_entity_poly.pdbx_strand_id
1 'polypeptide(L)'
;MTFFLKKSTLLLIVYFLLSGCSVIKNYSLKSFISPGYKSVDFSYDSLPLKPDYSSNKSWAVLPSKYPTQLSELLGNYNTENALVFYIYPTLLLDPDDTSWNSDIFDQKARKDVIDKAIKYQASAWARAGKLYAPYYRQAHIRIFDSKYYNQGKEAGEVAYFDLKEAFEYFLKNYANNQPIIIASHSQGTIHAKRLLQEYFDGTDIQKYLVAAYLIGARIKENDFKFLKPMTSHDEIGGYVSWNTYKKNKYPEKYESWFKGGVTSNPISWDNKIESDYEDHLGLLYINDKFYSKSVKINIKDGLLWTSIPRVPNRFLLSFIKNYHYADINLFWLDIQQNSIDRIKAWNYKNNL
;
A
#
# COMPACT_ATOMS: atom_id res chain seq x y z
N MET A 1 -20.93 4.46 45.17
CA MET A 1 -21.47 4.77 43.83
C MET A 1 -20.62 5.86 43.17
N THR A 2 -19.30 5.66 43.07
CA THR A 2 -18.33 6.71 42.70
C THR A 2 -17.04 6.14 42.06
N PHE A 3 -17.15 4.99 41.39
CA PHE A 3 -16.01 4.37 40.67
C PHE A 3 -16.27 4.09 39.18
N PHE A 4 -17.51 4.23 38.71
CA PHE A 4 -17.88 4.01 37.29
C PHE A 4 -17.85 5.29 36.43
N LEU A 5 -17.79 6.48 37.04
CA LEU A 5 -17.83 7.78 36.37
C LEU A 5 -16.45 8.35 35.95
N LYS A 6 -15.35 7.58 36.07
CA LYS A 6 -14.02 8.00 35.57
C LYS A 6 -13.62 7.35 34.25
N LYS A 7 -14.18 6.19 33.91
CA LYS A 7 -13.81 5.45 32.68
C LYS A 7 -14.57 5.97 31.45
N SER A 8 -15.86 6.30 31.59
CA SER A 8 -16.67 6.85 30.50
C SER A 8 -16.23 8.26 30.10
N THR A 9 -15.84 9.10 31.07
CA THR A 9 -15.36 10.47 30.85
C THR A 9 -13.98 10.49 30.21
N LEU A 10 -13.10 9.55 30.57
CA LEU A 10 -11.80 9.36 29.91
C LEU A 10 -11.97 8.83 28.47
N LEU A 11 -12.92 7.92 28.22
CA LEU A 11 -13.28 7.46 26.87
C LEU A 11 -13.91 8.58 26.03
N LEU A 12 -14.76 9.43 26.61
CA LEU A 12 -15.34 10.59 25.92
C LEU A 12 -14.29 11.64 25.58
N ILE A 13 -13.34 11.90 26.49
CA ILE A 13 -12.24 12.86 26.25
C ILE A 13 -11.30 12.32 25.16
N VAL A 14 -11.01 11.01 25.14
CA VAL A 14 -10.27 10.36 24.05
C VAL A 14 -11.07 10.39 22.73
N TYR A 15 -12.39 10.19 22.77
CA TYR A 15 -13.27 10.29 21.60
C TYR A 15 -13.32 11.71 21.01
N PHE A 16 -13.40 12.76 21.84
CA PHE A 16 -13.36 14.17 21.43
C PHE A 16 -11.96 14.62 20.97
N LEU A 17 -10.88 14.12 21.60
CA LEU A 17 -9.50 14.43 21.19
C LEU A 17 -9.08 13.72 19.88
N LEU A 18 -9.62 12.53 19.60
CA LEU A 18 -9.34 11.79 18.35
C LEU A 18 -10.24 12.21 17.19
N SER A 19 -11.46 12.69 17.46
CA SER A 19 -12.36 13.25 16.43
C SER A 19 -11.93 14.64 15.93
N GLY A 20 -11.04 15.32 16.66
CA GLY A 20 -10.31 16.51 16.19
C GLY A 20 -9.09 16.20 15.31
N CYS A 21 -8.72 14.92 15.15
CA CYS A 21 -7.57 14.50 14.35
C CYS A 21 -8.01 14.07 12.94
N SER A 22 -7.73 14.88 11.92
CA SER A 22 -7.94 14.51 10.51
C SER A 22 -7.21 13.23 10.11
N VAL A 23 -6.17 12.83 10.86
CA VAL A 23 -5.42 11.57 10.72
C VAL A 23 -6.34 10.34 10.86
N ILE A 24 -7.40 10.47 11.66
CA ILE A 24 -8.35 9.41 12.02
C ILE A 24 -9.69 9.57 11.32
N LYS A 25 -10.05 10.78 10.85
CA LYS A 25 -11.27 10.97 10.06
C LYS A 25 -11.28 10.16 8.76
N ASN A 26 -10.12 9.85 8.20
CA ASN A 26 -10.01 9.13 6.92
C ASN A 26 -10.06 7.60 7.05
N TYR A 27 -9.98 7.03 8.24
CA TYR A 27 -10.21 5.61 8.47
C TYR A 27 -11.18 5.47 9.64
N SER A 28 -12.36 4.89 9.41
CA SER A 28 -13.34 4.66 10.48
C SER A 28 -12.64 3.98 11.66
N LEU A 29 -12.45 4.72 12.76
CA LEU A 29 -11.79 4.20 13.98
C LEU A 29 -12.53 2.96 14.51
N LYS A 30 -13.81 2.83 14.16
CA LYS A 30 -14.65 1.64 14.41
C LYS A 30 -14.03 0.36 13.85
N SER A 31 -13.40 0.40 12.68
CA SER A 31 -12.75 -0.77 12.05
C SER A 31 -11.61 -1.35 12.87
N PHE A 32 -10.89 -0.53 13.62
CA PHE A 32 -9.75 -0.95 14.44
C PHE A 32 -10.11 -1.31 15.89
N ILE A 33 -11.34 -1.00 16.32
CA ILE A 33 -11.81 -1.18 17.71
C ILE A 33 -13.00 -2.14 17.78
N SER A 34 -13.61 -2.51 16.64
CA SER A 34 -14.78 -3.40 16.63
C SER A 34 -14.44 -4.77 17.20
N PRO A 35 -15.26 -5.32 18.13
CA PRO A 35 -15.05 -6.67 18.67
C PRO A 35 -15.32 -7.78 17.64
N GLY A 36 -15.88 -7.44 16.47
CA GLY A 36 -16.16 -8.36 15.36
C GLY A 36 -16.68 -7.64 14.12
N TYR A 37 -16.93 -8.41 13.05
CA TYR A 37 -17.48 -7.93 11.79
C TYR A 37 -18.86 -8.54 11.58
N LYS A 38 -19.82 -7.78 11.04
CA LYS A 38 -21.02 -8.38 10.46
C LYS A 38 -20.63 -9.15 9.21
N SER A 39 -21.27 -10.29 9.01
CA SER A 39 -20.96 -11.16 7.89
C SER A 39 -22.18 -11.99 7.50
N VAL A 40 -22.13 -12.48 6.26
CA VAL A 40 -23.12 -13.35 5.61
C VAL A 40 -22.34 -14.38 4.80
N ASP A 41 -22.97 -15.48 4.41
CA ASP A 41 -22.30 -16.46 3.54
C ASP A 41 -21.91 -15.83 2.20
N PHE A 42 -20.76 -16.24 1.66
CA PHE A 42 -20.33 -15.77 0.35
C PHE A 42 -21.24 -16.32 -0.74
N SER A 43 -21.61 -15.47 -1.69
CA SER A 43 -22.36 -15.84 -2.88
C SER A 43 -21.85 -15.07 -4.09
N TYR A 44 -21.72 -15.75 -5.22
CA TYR A 44 -21.38 -15.11 -6.49
C TYR A 44 -22.51 -14.19 -6.98
N ASP A 45 -23.76 -14.46 -6.59
CA ASP A 45 -24.93 -13.68 -7.00
C ASP A 45 -25.01 -12.32 -6.29
N SER A 46 -24.30 -12.15 -5.17
CA SER A 46 -24.23 -10.88 -4.42
C SER A 46 -23.03 -10.02 -4.80
N LEU A 47 -22.23 -10.45 -5.77
CA LEU A 47 -21.06 -9.68 -6.20
C LEU A 47 -21.49 -8.40 -6.92
N PRO A 48 -20.84 -7.26 -6.63
CA PRO A 48 -20.98 -6.07 -7.44
C PRO A 48 -20.59 -6.31 -8.90
N LEU A 49 -21.06 -5.42 -9.78
CA LEU A 49 -20.78 -5.47 -11.20
C LEU A 49 -19.27 -5.53 -11.46
N LYS A 50 -18.88 -6.48 -12.31
CA LYS A 50 -17.49 -6.68 -12.70
C LYS A 50 -16.95 -5.45 -13.47
N PRO A 51 -15.68 -5.03 -13.23
CA PRO A 51 -15.03 -4.01 -14.04
C PRO A 51 -14.86 -4.42 -15.51
N ASP A 52 -14.93 -3.44 -16.42
CA ASP A 52 -14.53 -3.58 -17.82
C ASP A 52 -13.30 -2.69 -18.07
N TYR A 53 -12.11 -3.27 -18.18
CA TYR A 53 -10.86 -2.52 -18.30
C TYR A 53 -10.61 -1.88 -19.66
N SER A 54 -11.46 -2.18 -20.67
CA SER A 54 -11.49 -1.37 -21.89
C SER A 54 -12.11 0.01 -21.68
N SER A 55 -12.89 0.17 -20.58
CA SER A 55 -13.52 1.41 -20.20
C SER A 55 -12.69 2.20 -19.19
N ASN A 56 -12.48 3.49 -19.46
CA ASN A 56 -11.84 4.43 -18.52
C ASN A 56 -12.56 4.50 -17.15
N LYS A 57 -13.83 4.07 -17.06
CA LYS A 57 -14.58 4.05 -15.79
C LYS A 57 -14.07 3.00 -14.81
N SER A 58 -13.32 2.00 -15.27
CA SER A 58 -12.74 0.93 -14.44
C SER A 58 -11.33 1.26 -13.96
N TRP A 59 -10.82 2.46 -14.26
CA TRP A 59 -9.51 2.92 -13.83
C TRP A 59 -9.63 4.10 -12.86
N ALA A 60 -8.99 3.99 -11.71
CA ALA A 60 -8.83 5.11 -10.78
C ALA A 60 -7.83 6.14 -11.33
N VAL A 61 -6.80 5.66 -12.03
CA VAL A 61 -5.78 6.48 -12.68
C VAL A 61 -5.43 5.90 -14.05
N LEU A 62 -5.47 6.76 -15.06
CA LEU A 62 -4.81 6.58 -16.36
C LEU A 62 -3.95 7.82 -16.64
N PRO A 63 -2.82 7.72 -17.36
CA PRO A 63 -1.96 8.87 -17.67
C PRO A 63 -2.66 10.00 -18.43
N SER A 64 -3.71 9.67 -19.19
CA SER A 64 -4.54 10.66 -19.90
C SER A 64 -5.48 11.43 -18.97
N LYS A 65 -5.68 10.98 -17.72
CA LYS A 65 -6.67 11.52 -16.79
C LYS A 65 -6.29 11.28 -15.34
N TYR A 66 -5.33 12.05 -14.84
CA TYR A 66 -5.04 12.06 -13.41
C TYR A 66 -6.15 12.78 -12.62
N PRO A 67 -6.58 12.23 -11.46
CA PRO A 67 -7.53 12.91 -10.59
C PRO A 67 -6.91 14.20 -10.03
N THR A 68 -7.74 15.21 -9.81
CA THR A 68 -7.32 16.54 -9.33
C THR A 68 -6.47 16.46 -8.05
N GLN A 69 -6.86 15.59 -7.11
CA GLN A 69 -6.14 15.36 -5.85
C GLN A 69 -4.69 14.91 -6.05
N LEU A 70 -4.44 14.15 -7.12
CA LEU A 70 -3.09 13.72 -7.49
C LEU A 70 -2.35 14.86 -8.17
N SER A 71 -2.98 15.52 -9.16
CA SER A 71 -2.35 16.62 -9.90
C SER A 71 -1.99 17.82 -9.01
N GLU A 72 -2.85 18.20 -8.07
CA GLU A 72 -2.60 19.29 -7.11
C GLU A 72 -1.43 18.96 -6.17
N LEU A 73 -1.32 17.71 -5.70
CA LEU A 73 -0.23 17.28 -4.83
C LEU A 73 1.12 17.29 -5.57
N LEU A 74 1.13 16.86 -6.82
CA LEU A 74 2.36 16.71 -7.60
C LEU A 74 2.85 18.05 -8.20
N GLY A 75 1.92 18.98 -8.48
CA GLY A 75 2.22 20.21 -9.20
C GLY A 75 2.77 19.94 -10.60
N ASN A 76 3.63 20.84 -11.08
CA ASN A 76 4.39 20.61 -12.32
C ASN A 76 5.66 19.81 -12.00
N TYR A 77 5.91 18.74 -12.74
CA TYR A 77 7.09 17.90 -12.56
C TYR A 77 7.49 17.23 -13.87
N ASN A 78 8.80 16.95 -13.99
CA ASN A 78 9.31 16.07 -15.03
C ASN A 78 9.09 14.62 -14.61
N THR A 79 8.75 13.78 -15.58
CA THR A 79 8.57 12.34 -15.39
C THR A 79 9.70 11.58 -16.04
N GLU A 80 10.17 10.54 -15.37
CA GLU A 80 10.95 9.50 -16.01
C GLU A 80 10.04 8.61 -16.88
N ASN A 81 10.63 7.78 -17.74
CA ASN A 81 9.91 7.03 -18.77
C ASN A 81 9.51 5.61 -18.34
N ALA A 82 9.02 5.41 -17.11
CA ALA A 82 8.46 4.12 -16.69
C ALA A 82 6.93 4.08 -16.73
N LEU A 83 6.41 2.85 -16.68
CA LEU A 83 5.00 2.56 -16.46
C LEU A 83 4.85 1.99 -15.06
N VAL A 84 4.04 2.64 -14.23
CA VAL A 84 3.81 2.23 -12.85
C VAL A 84 2.42 1.64 -12.74
N PHE A 85 2.34 0.34 -12.45
CA PHE A 85 1.09 -0.34 -12.16
C PHE A 85 0.92 -0.44 -10.64
N TYR A 86 0.04 0.41 -10.10
CA TYR A 86 -0.19 0.52 -8.66
C TYR A 86 -1.45 -0.24 -8.22
N ILE A 87 -1.29 -1.12 -7.24
CA ILE A 87 -2.34 -1.97 -6.68
C ILE A 87 -2.63 -1.53 -5.24
N TYR A 88 -3.74 -0.81 -5.07
CA TYR A 88 -4.11 -0.18 -3.80
C TYR A 88 -4.59 -1.18 -2.73
N PRO A 89 -4.56 -0.82 -1.43
CA PRO A 89 -4.97 -1.71 -0.34
C PRO A 89 -6.49 -1.81 -0.21
N THR A 90 -7.00 -2.72 0.62
CA THR A 90 -8.44 -2.72 0.93
C THR A 90 -8.87 -1.46 1.68
N LEU A 91 -9.90 -0.79 1.18
CA LEU A 91 -10.60 0.35 1.78
C LEU A 91 -12.04 0.00 2.18
N LEU A 92 -12.44 -1.26 1.99
CA LEU A 92 -13.71 -1.80 2.47
C LEU A 92 -13.52 -2.28 3.92
N LEU A 93 -13.71 -1.33 4.85
CA LEU A 93 -13.30 -1.47 6.25
C LEU A 93 -14.44 -1.40 7.27
N ASP A 94 -15.66 -1.03 6.85
CA ASP A 94 -16.77 -0.79 7.78
C ASP A 94 -17.21 -2.11 8.46
N PRO A 95 -17.11 -2.22 9.80
CA PRO A 95 -17.50 -3.43 10.50
C PRO A 95 -18.95 -3.87 10.31
N ASP A 96 -19.84 -2.95 9.95
CA ASP A 96 -21.24 -3.24 9.71
C ASP A 96 -21.56 -3.60 8.25
N ASP A 97 -20.61 -3.43 7.33
CA ASP A 97 -20.79 -3.78 5.92
C ASP A 97 -20.65 -5.30 5.74
N THR A 98 -21.73 -5.91 5.26
CA THR A 98 -21.80 -7.36 5.02
C THR A 98 -21.31 -7.75 3.64
N SER A 99 -21.06 -6.79 2.74
CA SER A 99 -20.55 -7.03 1.39
C SER A 99 -19.17 -7.68 1.47
N TRP A 100 -18.94 -8.73 0.67
CA TRP A 100 -17.64 -9.41 0.61
C TRP A 100 -16.63 -8.66 -0.24
N ASN A 101 -17.10 -7.95 -1.26
CA ASN A 101 -16.28 -7.19 -2.18
C ASN A 101 -16.87 -5.78 -2.37
N SER A 102 -16.01 -4.79 -2.62
CA SER A 102 -16.49 -3.42 -2.84
C SER A 102 -17.13 -3.26 -4.22
N ASP A 103 -18.19 -2.47 -4.30
CA ASP A 103 -18.69 -1.99 -5.59
C ASP A 103 -17.75 -0.92 -6.14
N ILE A 104 -17.12 -1.21 -7.28
CA ILE A 104 -16.21 -0.27 -7.93
C ILE A 104 -16.93 0.93 -8.54
N PHE A 105 -18.28 0.92 -8.66
CA PHE A 105 -19.08 2.03 -9.17
C PHE A 105 -19.68 2.90 -8.05
N ASP A 106 -19.62 2.45 -6.80
CA ASP A 106 -20.03 3.26 -5.66
C ASP A 106 -19.16 4.53 -5.53
N GLN A 107 -19.82 5.67 -5.42
CA GLN A 107 -19.13 6.97 -5.43
C GLN A 107 -18.28 7.18 -4.19
N LYS A 108 -18.72 6.67 -3.03
CA LYS A 108 -17.98 6.79 -1.77
C LYS A 108 -16.72 5.92 -1.82
N ALA A 109 -16.83 4.68 -2.27
CA ALA A 109 -15.70 3.78 -2.47
C ALA A 109 -14.67 4.37 -3.45
N ARG A 110 -15.12 4.90 -4.59
CA ARG A 110 -14.24 5.59 -5.55
C ARG A 110 -13.54 6.79 -4.94
N LYS A 111 -14.27 7.64 -4.21
CA LYS A 111 -13.71 8.81 -3.52
C LYS A 111 -12.64 8.40 -2.52
N ASP A 112 -12.89 7.36 -1.74
CA ASP A 112 -11.92 6.84 -0.77
C ASP A 112 -10.64 6.34 -1.46
N VAL A 113 -10.74 5.63 -2.59
CA VAL A 113 -9.58 5.21 -3.38
C VAL A 113 -8.76 6.43 -3.83
N ILE A 114 -9.42 7.45 -4.40
CA ILE A 114 -8.74 8.64 -4.91
C ILE A 114 -8.10 9.47 -3.79
N ASP A 115 -8.87 9.79 -2.74
CA ASP A 115 -8.45 10.70 -1.68
C ASP A 115 -7.46 10.05 -0.70
N LYS A 116 -7.40 8.72 -0.65
CA LYS A 116 -6.52 7.97 0.26
C LYS A 116 -5.41 7.26 -0.51
N ALA A 117 -5.71 6.17 -1.20
CA ALA A 117 -4.70 5.33 -1.80
C ALA A 117 -3.96 6.04 -2.95
N ILE A 118 -4.68 6.70 -3.87
CA ILE A 118 -4.03 7.39 -4.99
C ILE A 118 -3.26 8.62 -4.51
N LYS A 119 -3.93 9.53 -3.79
CA LYS A 119 -3.31 10.78 -3.31
C LYS A 119 -2.10 10.53 -2.43
N TYR A 120 -2.20 9.65 -1.43
CA TYR A 120 -1.17 9.53 -0.40
C TYR A 120 -0.17 8.39 -0.61
N GLN A 121 -0.51 7.38 -1.41
CA GLN A 121 0.38 6.24 -1.65
C GLN A 121 0.89 6.20 -3.08
N ALA A 122 0.00 6.07 -4.09
CA ALA A 122 0.40 5.95 -5.49
C ALA A 122 1.26 7.13 -5.98
N SER A 123 1.00 8.33 -5.44
CA SER A 123 1.71 9.55 -5.78
C SER A 123 3.23 9.48 -5.54
N ALA A 124 3.72 8.59 -4.67
CA ALA A 124 5.15 8.41 -4.44
C ALA A 124 5.91 8.04 -5.72
N TRP A 125 5.27 7.28 -6.62
CA TRP A 125 5.85 6.84 -7.89
C TRP A 125 5.52 7.73 -9.08
N ALA A 126 4.76 8.81 -8.91
CA ALA A 126 4.29 9.61 -10.05
C ALA A 126 5.43 10.23 -10.86
N ARG A 127 6.55 10.59 -10.21
CA ARG A 127 7.73 11.13 -10.90
C ARG A 127 8.56 10.06 -11.62
N ALA A 128 8.38 8.79 -11.27
CA ALA A 128 8.99 7.67 -11.97
C ALA A 128 8.31 7.41 -13.33
N GLY A 129 7.05 7.80 -13.50
CA GLY A 129 6.44 7.79 -14.82
C GLY A 129 4.92 7.71 -14.83
N LYS A 130 4.39 7.09 -15.88
CA LYS A 130 2.97 7.00 -16.16
C LYS A 130 2.29 6.04 -15.17
N LEU A 131 1.44 6.58 -14.30
CA LEU A 131 0.68 5.82 -13.30
C LEU A 131 -0.57 5.19 -13.92
N TYR A 132 -0.78 3.92 -13.60
CA TYR A 132 -1.98 3.14 -13.88
C TYR A 132 -2.45 2.53 -12.58
N ALA A 133 -3.72 2.74 -12.23
CA ALA A 133 -4.33 2.13 -11.06
C ALA A 133 -5.76 1.68 -11.42
N PRO A 134 -6.01 0.36 -11.54
CA PRO A 134 -7.34 -0.14 -11.83
C PRO A 134 -8.23 -0.10 -10.59
N TYR A 135 -9.50 0.28 -10.74
CA TYR A 135 -10.49 -0.12 -9.75
C TYR A 135 -10.68 -1.64 -9.85
N TYR A 136 -10.71 -2.31 -8.71
CA TYR A 136 -11.00 -3.73 -8.60
C TYR A 136 -11.91 -3.98 -7.40
N ARG A 137 -12.69 -5.06 -7.44
CA ARG A 137 -13.60 -5.44 -6.36
C ARG A 137 -12.82 -5.99 -5.17
N GLN A 138 -12.07 -5.12 -4.49
CA GLN A 138 -11.30 -5.39 -3.27
C GLN A 138 -12.15 -6.14 -2.24
N ALA A 139 -11.57 -7.14 -1.61
CA ALA A 139 -12.25 -7.93 -0.59
C ALA A 139 -12.30 -7.17 0.75
N HIS A 140 -13.39 -7.34 1.49
CA HIS A 140 -13.57 -6.73 2.81
C HIS A 140 -12.44 -7.12 3.77
N ILE A 141 -11.94 -6.19 4.59
CA ILE A 141 -10.79 -6.44 5.50
C ILE A 141 -10.95 -7.67 6.41
N ARG A 142 -12.20 -8.03 6.74
CA ARG A 142 -12.55 -9.19 7.56
C ARG A 142 -12.00 -10.52 7.03
N ILE A 143 -11.68 -10.65 5.73
CA ILE A 143 -11.05 -11.87 5.18
C ILE A 143 -9.71 -12.19 5.85
N PHE A 144 -9.07 -11.20 6.48
CA PHE A 144 -7.81 -11.36 7.19
C PHE A 144 -8.00 -11.75 8.68
N ASP A 145 -9.23 -11.83 9.17
CA ASP A 145 -9.52 -12.47 10.46
C ASP A 145 -9.80 -13.96 10.22
N SER A 146 -9.13 -14.81 11.01
CA SER A 146 -9.24 -16.27 10.94
C SER A 146 -10.67 -16.78 11.09
N LYS A 147 -11.56 -16.02 11.75
CA LYS A 147 -12.98 -16.35 11.88
C LYS A 147 -13.72 -16.33 10.54
N TYR A 148 -13.32 -15.46 9.61
CA TYR A 148 -13.99 -15.25 8.33
C TYR A 148 -13.16 -15.70 7.13
N TYR A 149 -11.88 -16.04 7.32
CA TYR A 149 -10.96 -16.42 6.24
C TYR A 149 -11.54 -17.50 5.31
N ASN A 150 -12.07 -18.59 5.88
CA ASN A 150 -12.64 -19.68 5.08
C ASN A 150 -13.94 -19.29 4.38
N GLN A 151 -14.71 -18.33 4.89
CA GLN A 151 -15.95 -17.85 4.28
C GLN A 151 -15.68 -16.81 3.18
N GLY A 152 -14.57 -16.08 3.27
CA GLY A 152 -14.24 -14.95 2.39
C GLY A 152 -13.09 -15.21 1.42
N LYS A 153 -12.64 -16.46 1.28
CA LYS A 153 -11.52 -16.81 0.39
C LYS A 153 -11.85 -16.46 -1.06
N GLU A 154 -13.06 -16.79 -1.48
CA GLU A 154 -13.60 -16.54 -2.82
C GLU A 154 -13.64 -15.04 -3.13
N ALA A 155 -13.90 -14.20 -2.12
CA ALA A 155 -13.84 -12.74 -2.27
C ALA A 155 -12.43 -12.26 -2.65
N GLY A 156 -11.39 -12.87 -2.05
CA GLY A 156 -10.00 -12.62 -2.42
C GLY A 156 -9.66 -13.06 -3.84
N GLU A 157 -10.21 -14.19 -4.29
CA GLU A 157 -10.03 -14.67 -5.67
C GLU A 157 -10.71 -13.74 -6.68
N VAL A 158 -11.93 -13.26 -6.39
CA VAL A 158 -12.62 -12.26 -7.23
C VAL A 158 -11.77 -10.99 -7.37
N ALA A 159 -11.23 -10.47 -6.27
CA ALA A 159 -10.34 -9.31 -6.29
C ALA A 159 -9.08 -9.56 -7.14
N TYR A 160 -8.49 -10.75 -7.03
CA TYR A 160 -7.34 -11.14 -7.84
C TYR A 160 -7.66 -11.23 -9.33
N PHE A 161 -8.78 -11.86 -9.70
CA PHE A 161 -9.18 -12.01 -11.10
C PHE A 161 -9.43 -10.66 -11.78
N ASP A 162 -10.07 -9.72 -11.09
CA ASP A 162 -10.21 -8.34 -11.58
C ASP A 162 -8.83 -7.71 -11.83
N LEU A 163 -7.89 -7.82 -10.89
CA LEU A 163 -6.53 -7.28 -11.06
C LEU A 163 -5.74 -7.97 -12.18
N LYS A 164 -5.92 -9.28 -12.35
CA LYS A 164 -5.32 -10.05 -13.44
C LYS A 164 -5.78 -9.53 -14.80
N GLU A 165 -7.10 -9.37 -14.99
CA GLU A 165 -7.64 -8.82 -16.24
C GLU A 165 -7.20 -7.38 -16.49
N ALA A 166 -7.13 -6.55 -15.44
CA ALA A 166 -6.59 -5.20 -15.55
C ALA A 166 -5.12 -5.21 -16.01
N PHE A 167 -4.32 -6.12 -15.44
CA PHE A 167 -2.91 -6.22 -15.74
C PHE A 167 -2.67 -6.75 -17.16
N GLU A 168 -3.41 -7.76 -17.59
CA GLU A 168 -3.38 -8.26 -18.98
C GLU A 168 -3.77 -7.16 -19.98
N TYR A 169 -4.82 -6.39 -19.68
CA TYR A 169 -5.20 -5.24 -20.49
C TYR A 169 -4.08 -4.20 -20.53
N PHE A 170 -3.46 -3.91 -19.38
CA PHE A 170 -2.33 -2.98 -19.29
C PHE A 170 -1.13 -3.44 -20.13
N LEU A 171 -0.75 -4.71 -20.03
CA LEU A 171 0.35 -5.28 -20.81
C LEU A 171 0.07 -5.19 -22.31
N LYS A 172 -1.14 -5.53 -22.73
CA LYS A 172 -1.54 -5.55 -24.14
C LYS A 172 -1.62 -4.15 -24.76
N ASN A 173 -2.09 -3.15 -24.01
CA ASN A 173 -2.45 -1.85 -24.58
C ASN A 173 -1.49 -0.71 -24.23
N TYR A 174 -0.71 -0.85 -23.15
CA TYR A 174 0.13 0.24 -22.62
C TYR A 174 1.60 -0.12 -22.49
N ALA A 175 1.93 -1.36 -22.13
CA ALA A 175 3.31 -1.74 -21.78
C ALA A 175 4.30 -1.45 -22.92
N ASN A 176 4.01 -1.89 -24.15
CA ASN A 176 4.83 -1.63 -25.35
C ASN A 176 6.35 -1.75 -25.10
N ASN A 177 6.79 -2.78 -24.37
CA ASN A 177 8.20 -3.03 -24.01
C ASN A 177 8.89 -1.90 -23.22
N GLN A 178 8.14 -1.03 -22.53
CA GLN A 178 8.66 0.01 -21.64
C GLN A 178 9.02 -0.56 -20.25
N PRO A 179 9.89 0.12 -19.48
CA PRO A 179 10.20 -0.27 -18.11
C PRO A 179 8.96 -0.22 -17.22
N ILE A 180 8.75 -1.25 -16.41
CA ILE A 180 7.57 -1.44 -15.55
C ILE A 180 7.99 -1.41 -14.08
N ILE A 181 7.25 -0.65 -13.27
CA ILE A 181 7.26 -0.74 -11.80
C ILE A 181 5.94 -1.33 -11.35
N ILE A 182 5.99 -2.36 -10.51
CA ILE A 182 4.82 -2.86 -9.78
C ILE A 182 4.87 -2.26 -8.37
N ALA A 183 3.86 -1.51 -7.98
CA ALA A 183 3.77 -0.91 -6.65
C ALA A 183 2.49 -1.37 -5.96
N SER A 184 2.56 -1.70 -4.68
CA SER A 184 1.42 -2.30 -3.99
C SER A 184 1.42 -2.07 -2.48
N HIS A 185 0.24 -2.12 -1.88
CA HIS A 185 0.09 -2.06 -0.42
C HIS A 185 -0.91 -3.08 0.12
N SER A 186 -0.61 -3.69 1.27
CA SER A 186 -1.55 -4.52 2.04
C SER A 186 -2.16 -5.67 1.21
N GLN A 187 -3.49 -5.75 1.08
CA GLN A 187 -4.18 -6.69 0.19
C GLN A 187 -3.65 -6.64 -1.25
N GLY A 188 -3.37 -5.43 -1.76
CA GLY A 188 -2.79 -5.24 -3.08
C GLY A 188 -1.45 -5.96 -3.24
N THR A 189 -0.64 -6.05 -2.19
CA THR A 189 0.66 -6.76 -2.19
C THR A 189 0.50 -8.27 -2.27
N ILE A 190 -0.57 -8.82 -1.68
CA ILE A 190 -0.89 -10.25 -1.81
C ILE A 190 -1.21 -10.58 -3.28
N HIS A 191 -1.99 -9.72 -3.94
CA HIS A 191 -2.29 -9.87 -5.37
C HIS A 191 -1.08 -9.59 -6.26
N ALA A 192 -0.29 -8.55 -5.96
CA ALA A 192 0.94 -8.21 -6.67
C ALA A 192 1.95 -9.36 -6.65
N LYS A 193 2.10 -10.03 -5.51
CA LYS A 193 2.94 -11.24 -5.40
C LYS A 193 2.51 -12.29 -6.42
N ARG A 194 1.21 -12.61 -6.49
CA ARG A 194 0.70 -13.60 -7.43
C ARG A 194 0.84 -13.16 -8.89
N LEU A 195 0.62 -11.87 -9.20
CA LEU A 195 0.91 -11.32 -10.53
C LEU A 195 2.38 -11.46 -10.91
N LEU A 196 3.31 -11.16 -10.00
CA LEU A 196 4.74 -11.32 -10.25
C LEU A 196 5.12 -12.78 -10.48
N GLN A 197 4.54 -13.71 -9.71
CA GLN A 197 4.73 -15.15 -9.93
C GLN A 197 4.21 -15.63 -11.29
N GLU A 198 3.04 -15.15 -11.71
CA GLU A 198 2.40 -15.60 -12.96
C GLU A 198 3.00 -14.94 -14.21
N TYR A 199 3.38 -13.66 -14.13
CA TYR A 199 3.77 -12.90 -15.31
C TYR A 199 5.24 -12.57 -15.39
N PHE A 200 5.98 -12.43 -14.28
CA PHE A 200 7.38 -11.96 -14.31
C PHE A 200 8.38 -13.04 -13.94
N ASP A 201 8.14 -13.82 -12.89
CA ASP A 201 9.14 -14.71 -12.28
C ASP A 201 9.59 -15.85 -13.20
N GLY A 202 10.71 -15.64 -13.91
CA GLY A 202 11.27 -16.57 -14.89
C GLY A 202 10.69 -16.44 -16.30
N THR A 203 9.94 -15.38 -16.60
CA THR A 203 9.31 -15.18 -17.92
C THR A 203 10.06 -14.15 -18.77
N ASP A 204 9.72 -14.05 -20.04
CA ASP A 204 10.32 -13.08 -20.96
C ASP A 204 10.04 -11.62 -20.59
N ILE A 205 8.94 -11.33 -19.90
CA ILE A 205 8.59 -9.96 -19.50
C ILE A 205 9.44 -9.48 -18.31
N GLN A 206 10.11 -10.39 -17.59
CA GLN A 206 10.94 -10.06 -16.42
C GLN A 206 11.97 -8.97 -16.73
N LYS A 207 12.52 -8.97 -17.96
CA LYS A 207 13.52 -7.99 -18.41
C LYS A 207 13.01 -6.54 -18.40
N TYR A 208 11.69 -6.34 -18.44
CA TYR A 208 11.07 -5.02 -18.36
C TYR A 208 10.77 -4.60 -16.91
N LEU A 209 10.90 -5.49 -15.93
CA LEU A 209 10.70 -5.11 -14.53
C LEU A 209 11.87 -4.24 -14.05
N VAL A 210 11.57 -3.01 -13.66
CA VAL A 210 12.52 -2.13 -12.95
C VAL A 210 12.56 -2.50 -11.48
N ALA A 211 11.39 -2.54 -10.84
CA ALA A 211 11.27 -2.82 -9.42
C ALA A 211 9.85 -3.25 -9.06
N ALA A 212 9.73 -4.17 -8.11
CA ALA A 212 8.49 -4.44 -7.41
C ALA A 212 8.55 -3.93 -5.96
N TYR A 213 7.68 -2.97 -5.62
CA TYR A 213 7.47 -2.47 -4.27
C TYR A 213 6.29 -3.23 -3.63
N LEU A 214 6.61 -4.26 -2.85
CA LEU A 214 5.67 -5.20 -2.24
C LEU A 214 5.47 -4.87 -0.76
N ILE A 215 4.67 -3.85 -0.47
CA ILE A 215 4.66 -3.21 0.86
C ILE A 215 3.43 -3.67 1.66
N GLY A 216 3.56 -3.90 2.96
CA GLY A 216 2.40 -4.20 3.81
C GLY A 216 1.87 -5.64 3.71
N ALA A 217 2.66 -6.60 3.23
CA ALA A 217 2.38 -8.01 3.43
C ALA A 217 3.69 -8.76 3.64
N ARG A 218 3.63 -10.00 4.15
CA ARG A 218 4.82 -10.84 4.24
C ARG A 218 5.13 -11.46 2.88
N ILE A 219 6.29 -11.08 2.37
CA ILE A 219 6.94 -11.69 1.21
C ILE A 219 8.14 -12.47 1.69
N LYS A 220 8.25 -13.76 1.33
CA LYS A 220 9.43 -14.58 1.59
C LYS A 220 10.27 -14.68 0.33
N GLU A 221 11.57 -14.91 0.47
CA GLU A 221 12.43 -15.15 -0.69
C GLU A 221 11.99 -16.35 -1.53
N ASN A 222 11.54 -17.41 -0.87
CA ASN A 222 11.03 -18.60 -1.55
C ASN A 222 9.61 -18.47 -2.10
N ASP A 223 8.98 -17.29 -2.00
CA ASP A 223 7.78 -17.00 -2.78
C ASP A 223 8.11 -16.88 -4.29
N PHE A 224 9.37 -16.62 -4.66
CA PHE A 224 9.82 -16.48 -6.04
C PHE A 224 10.97 -17.44 -6.37
N LYS A 225 11.00 -17.93 -7.61
CA LYS A 225 12.06 -18.80 -8.13
C LYS A 225 13.26 -17.98 -8.59
N PHE A 226 13.02 -16.89 -9.34
CA PHE A 226 14.04 -16.10 -10.01
C PHE A 226 14.15 -14.68 -9.48
N LEU A 227 13.02 -14.01 -9.18
CA LEU A 227 13.04 -12.67 -8.58
C LEU A 227 13.73 -12.70 -7.21
N LYS A 228 14.56 -11.69 -6.93
CA LYS A 228 15.32 -11.57 -5.69
C LYS A 228 15.04 -10.25 -4.95
N PRO A 229 15.19 -10.23 -3.62
CA PRO A 229 15.23 -8.97 -2.88
C PRO A 229 16.34 -8.08 -3.40
N MET A 230 16.03 -6.80 -3.60
CA MET A 230 17.04 -5.81 -3.99
C MET A 230 17.71 -5.22 -2.75
N THR A 231 19.04 -5.10 -2.82
CA THR A 231 19.91 -4.71 -1.70
C THR A 231 20.86 -3.55 -2.03
N SER A 232 20.70 -2.92 -3.20
CA SER A 232 21.26 -1.60 -3.50
C SER A 232 20.20 -0.64 -4.06
N HIS A 233 20.52 0.66 -4.02
CA HIS A 233 19.61 1.72 -4.44
C HIS A 233 19.35 1.73 -5.95
N ASP A 234 20.29 1.21 -6.75
CA ASP A 234 20.29 1.18 -8.21
C ASP A 234 20.05 -0.23 -8.80
N GLU A 235 19.89 -1.25 -7.95
CA GLU A 235 19.52 -2.59 -8.41
C GLU A 235 18.13 -2.59 -9.05
N ILE A 236 17.98 -3.39 -10.11
CA ILE A 236 16.76 -3.49 -10.93
C ILE A 236 16.34 -4.95 -11.13
N GLY A 237 15.08 -5.17 -11.48
CA GLY A 237 14.55 -6.49 -11.82
C GLY A 237 14.22 -7.39 -10.63
N GLY A 238 14.29 -6.85 -9.40
CA GLY A 238 13.93 -7.54 -8.17
C GLY A 238 12.78 -6.87 -7.43
N TYR A 239 12.69 -7.09 -6.12
CA TYR A 239 11.65 -6.52 -5.26
C TYR A 239 12.17 -5.98 -3.92
N VAL A 240 11.40 -5.09 -3.31
CA VAL A 240 11.56 -4.62 -1.94
C VAL A 240 10.27 -4.80 -1.16
N SER A 241 10.35 -5.00 0.15
CA SER A 241 9.18 -5.29 0.99
C SER A 241 9.41 -4.81 2.43
N TRP A 242 8.37 -4.35 3.11
CA TRP A 242 8.40 -4.08 4.56
C TRP A 242 6.99 -3.95 5.13
N ASN A 243 6.88 -4.02 6.46
CA ASN A 243 5.67 -3.74 7.24
C ASN A 243 6.05 -2.92 8.48
N THR A 244 5.38 -1.81 8.74
CA THR A 244 5.86 -0.77 9.67
C THR A 244 5.13 -0.80 11.01
N TYR A 245 5.91 -0.88 12.09
CA TYR A 245 5.42 -0.78 13.46
C TYR A 245 6.24 0.22 14.27
N LYS A 246 5.64 0.77 15.32
CA LYS A 246 6.37 1.61 16.27
C LYS A 246 7.48 0.80 16.93
N LYS A 247 8.65 1.41 17.12
CA LYS A 247 9.82 0.81 17.78
C LYS A 247 9.45 0.13 19.10
N ASN A 248 10.01 -1.05 19.31
CA ASN A 248 9.77 -1.92 20.47
C ASN A 248 8.30 -2.38 20.61
N LYS A 249 7.53 -2.43 19.51
CA LYS A 249 6.18 -3.00 19.49
C LYS A 249 6.09 -4.05 18.40
N TYR A 250 5.72 -5.26 18.81
CA TYR A 250 5.38 -6.35 17.90
C TYR A 250 3.86 -6.44 17.75
N PRO A 251 3.36 -6.82 16.56
CA PRO A 251 1.98 -7.26 16.41
C PRO A 251 1.72 -8.57 17.15
N GLU A 252 0.47 -8.79 17.58
CA GLU A 252 0.07 -10.04 18.25
C GLU A 252 0.32 -11.27 17.36
N LYS A 253 0.08 -11.15 16.06
CA LYS A 253 0.30 -12.22 15.07
C LYS A 253 1.69 -12.19 14.42
N TYR A 254 2.71 -11.67 15.12
CA TYR A 254 4.08 -11.52 14.59
C TYR A 254 4.63 -12.80 13.95
N GLU A 255 4.57 -13.91 14.67
CA GLU A 255 5.11 -15.21 14.23
C GLU A 255 4.48 -15.72 12.93
N SER A 256 3.16 -15.54 12.76
CA SER A 256 2.45 -16.09 11.62
C SER A 256 2.41 -15.14 10.42
N TRP A 257 2.43 -13.82 10.65
CA TRP A 257 2.19 -12.82 9.59
C TRP A 257 3.41 -12.03 9.16
N PHE A 258 4.49 -12.01 9.93
CA PHE A 258 5.62 -11.11 9.67
C PHE A 258 6.92 -11.88 9.58
N LYS A 259 7.25 -12.65 10.63
CA LYS A 259 8.51 -13.40 10.75
C LYS A 259 8.87 -14.22 9.52
N GLY A 260 10.15 -14.20 9.16
CA GLY A 260 10.73 -14.79 7.95
C GLY A 260 10.45 -14.01 6.67
N GLY A 261 9.88 -12.80 6.78
CA GLY A 261 9.60 -11.93 5.66
C GLY A 261 10.80 -11.07 5.28
N VAL A 262 10.99 -10.85 3.98
CA VAL A 262 11.93 -9.87 3.44
C VAL A 262 11.54 -8.49 3.97
N THR A 263 12.52 -7.81 4.56
CA THR A 263 12.38 -6.45 5.08
C THR A 263 13.53 -5.59 4.59
N SER A 264 13.23 -4.77 3.59
CA SER A 264 14.17 -3.82 2.99
C SER A 264 14.30 -2.56 3.85
N ASN A 265 15.42 -1.85 3.72
CA ASN A 265 15.60 -0.52 4.27
C ASN A 265 15.00 0.53 3.31
N PRO A 266 13.84 1.16 3.62
CA PRO A 266 13.22 2.13 2.72
C PRO A 266 13.83 3.54 2.78
N ILE A 267 14.97 3.73 3.47
CA ILE A 267 15.68 5.01 3.54
C ILE A 267 16.97 4.93 2.72
N SER A 268 17.83 3.96 3.03
CA SER A 268 19.13 3.81 2.36
C SER A 268 19.10 2.86 1.18
N TRP A 269 18.07 2.01 1.05
CA TRP A 269 17.96 1.01 -0.01
C TRP A 269 19.16 0.06 -0.08
N ASP A 270 19.78 -0.20 1.07
CA ASP A 270 20.93 -1.07 1.25
C ASP A 270 20.68 -2.10 2.38
N ASN A 271 21.71 -2.88 2.73
CA ASN A 271 21.64 -3.89 3.79
C ASN A 271 21.73 -3.32 5.22
N LYS A 272 21.75 -1.99 5.42
CA LYS A 272 21.78 -1.43 6.76
C LYS A 272 20.48 -1.76 7.48
N ILE A 273 20.62 -2.26 8.70
CA ILE A 273 19.48 -2.61 9.55
C ILE A 273 18.98 -1.44 10.39
N GLU A 274 19.65 -0.30 10.37
CA GLU A 274 19.25 0.92 11.06
C GLU A 274 19.49 2.14 10.16
N SER A 275 18.80 3.24 10.47
CA SER A 275 19.05 4.56 9.87
C SER A 275 19.09 5.63 10.94
N ASP A 276 19.55 6.81 10.57
CA ASP A 276 19.35 8.03 11.35
C ASP A 276 18.25 8.91 10.74
N TYR A 277 17.88 9.96 11.47
CA TYR A 277 16.92 10.94 10.96
C TYR A 277 17.51 11.71 9.77
N GLU A 278 18.81 11.98 9.75
CA GLU A 278 19.44 12.79 8.70
C GLU A 278 19.31 12.15 7.31
N ASP A 279 19.22 10.82 7.25
CA ASP A 279 19.11 10.05 6.01
C ASP A 279 17.69 10.09 5.40
N HIS A 280 16.66 10.34 6.22
CA HIS A 280 15.26 10.21 5.81
C HIS A 280 14.79 11.42 4.99
N LEU A 281 14.57 11.20 3.69
CA LEU A 281 14.21 12.25 2.74
C LEU A 281 12.87 12.90 3.07
N GLY A 282 11.88 12.09 3.47
CA GLY A 282 10.70 12.64 4.13
C GLY A 282 9.40 11.90 3.91
N LEU A 283 8.51 12.12 4.87
CA LEU A 283 7.16 11.55 4.85
C LEU A 283 6.17 12.52 4.22
N LEU A 284 5.12 11.98 3.60
CA LEU A 284 3.93 12.74 3.24
C LEU A 284 2.88 12.62 4.35
N TYR A 285 2.64 13.73 5.06
CA TYR A 285 1.64 13.76 6.12
C TYR A 285 0.26 14.12 5.59
N ILE A 286 -0.78 13.75 6.34
CA ILE A 286 -2.19 13.92 5.98
C ILE A 286 -2.68 15.38 5.90
N ASN A 287 -1.81 16.34 6.18
CA ASN A 287 -2.05 17.76 5.93
C ASN A 287 -1.43 18.24 4.60
N ASP A 288 -1.09 17.29 3.72
CA ASP A 288 -0.49 17.50 2.41
C ASP A 288 0.91 18.15 2.45
N LYS A 289 1.60 18.06 3.60
CA LYS A 289 2.96 18.57 3.76
C LYS A 289 3.97 17.44 3.88
N PHE A 290 5.15 17.70 3.32
CA PHE A 290 6.32 16.86 3.50
C PHE A 290 7.09 17.21 4.76
N TYR A 291 7.56 16.19 5.47
CA TYR A 291 8.41 16.35 6.64
C TYR A 291 9.66 15.49 6.47
N SER A 292 10.79 16.12 6.18
CA SER A 292 12.09 15.46 6.15
C SER A 292 12.54 15.08 7.57
N LYS A 293 13.55 14.21 7.67
CA LYS A 293 14.25 13.91 8.94
C LYS A 293 13.34 13.56 10.11
N SER A 294 12.30 12.80 9.80
CA SER A 294 11.12 12.65 10.66
C SER A 294 10.96 11.28 11.27
N VAL A 295 11.50 10.24 10.63
CA VAL A 295 11.61 8.92 11.21
C VAL A 295 13.04 8.42 11.11
N LYS A 296 13.36 7.48 11.99
CA LYS A 296 14.48 6.57 11.84
C LYS A 296 13.98 5.14 12.01
N ILE A 297 14.67 4.19 11.40
CA ILE A 297 14.22 2.81 11.34
C ILE A 297 15.16 1.83 12.04
N ASN A 298 14.62 0.67 12.38
CA ASN A 298 15.34 -0.51 12.83
C ASN A 298 14.67 -1.73 12.15
N ILE A 299 15.40 -2.46 11.32
CA ILE A 299 14.92 -3.69 10.71
C ILE A 299 14.94 -4.82 11.75
N LYS A 300 13.85 -5.60 11.74
CA LYS A 300 13.67 -6.86 12.47
C LYS A 300 13.19 -7.91 11.47
N ASP A 301 13.30 -9.18 11.85
CA ASP A 301 12.90 -10.29 11.00
C ASP A 301 11.42 -10.15 10.58
N GLY A 302 11.18 -9.80 9.31
CA GLY A 302 9.84 -9.56 8.77
C GLY A 302 9.15 -8.26 9.17
N LEU A 303 9.83 -7.34 9.87
CA LEU A 303 9.20 -6.16 10.45
C LEU A 303 10.12 -4.93 10.43
N LEU A 304 9.58 -3.79 10.04
CA LEU A 304 10.27 -2.51 10.08
C LEU A 304 9.81 -1.71 11.30
N TRP A 305 10.70 -1.51 12.27
CA TRP A 305 10.44 -0.61 13.38
C TRP A 305 10.78 0.82 13.04
N THR A 306 9.93 1.74 13.44
CA THR A 306 10.17 3.18 13.25
C THR A 306 10.03 3.95 14.56
N SER A 307 10.78 5.04 14.67
CA SER A 307 10.51 6.05 15.71
C SER A 307 9.12 6.66 15.53
N ILE A 308 8.58 7.27 16.59
CA ILE A 308 7.39 8.12 16.45
C ILE A 308 7.72 9.27 15.48
N PRO A 309 6.96 9.46 14.39
CA PRO A 309 7.26 10.50 13.39
C PRO A 309 7.31 11.90 14.01
N ARG A 310 8.29 12.72 13.60
CA ARG A 310 8.44 14.11 14.03
C ARG A 310 7.53 15.05 13.23
N VAL A 311 6.22 14.90 13.44
CA VAL A 311 5.15 15.66 12.77
C VAL A 311 4.25 16.40 13.76
N PRO A 312 3.41 17.35 13.32
CA PRO A 312 2.41 17.96 14.18
C PRO A 312 1.52 16.90 14.84
N ASN A 313 1.20 17.11 16.12
CA ASN A 313 0.42 16.17 16.94
C ASN A 313 1.06 14.79 17.14
N ARG A 314 2.39 14.65 17.01
CA ARG A 314 3.13 13.39 17.27
C ARG A 314 2.85 12.73 18.62
N PHE A 315 2.41 13.51 19.62
CA PHE A 315 1.97 12.95 20.90
C PHE A 315 0.80 11.98 20.72
N LEU A 316 -0.15 12.26 19.82
CA LEU A 316 -1.26 11.35 19.52
C LEU A 316 -0.77 10.08 18.82
N LEU A 317 0.19 10.21 17.90
CA LEU A 317 0.83 9.06 17.24
C LEU A 317 1.59 8.15 18.22
N SER A 318 1.96 8.65 19.40
CA SER A 318 2.63 7.87 20.44
C SER A 318 1.74 6.77 21.03
N PHE A 319 0.41 6.89 20.94
CA PHE A 319 -0.54 5.86 21.38
C PHE A 319 -0.73 4.75 20.34
N ILE A 320 -0.47 5.06 19.07
CA ILE A 320 -0.60 4.11 17.96
C ILE A 320 0.64 3.20 17.94
N LYS A 321 0.44 1.89 17.81
CA LYS A 321 1.52 0.89 17.74
C LYS A 321 1.75 0.39 16.31
N ASN A 322 0.68 0.26 15.55
CA ASN A 322 0.68 -0.25 14.18
C ASN A 322 0.72 0.94 13.20
N TYR A 323 1.75 1.02 12.36
CA TYR A 323 1.91 2.07 11.35
C TYR A 323 1.71 1.54 9.92
N HIS A 324 1.16 0.33 9.77
CA HIS A 324 0.81 -0.31 8.51
C HIS A 324 0.03 0.61 7.55
N TYR A 325 -0.91 1.41 8.06
CA TYR A 325 -1.68 2.36 7.25
C TYR A 325 -0.82 3.45 6.57
N ALA A 326 0.44 3.61 7.00
CA ALA A 326 1.37 4.62 6.56
C ALA A 326 2.69 4.02 6.02
N ASP A 327 2.75 2.72 5.71
CA ASP A 327 3.99 2.07 5.25
C ASP A 327 4.65 2.78 4.07
N ILE A 328 3.85 3.34 3.15
CA ILE A 328 4.32 4.11 1.99
C ILE A 328 4.53 5.57 2.38
N ASN A 329 3.53 6.19 3.02
CA ASN A 329 3.55 7.59 3.44
C ASN A 329 4.77 7.97 4.24
N LEU A 330 5.21 7.09 5.15
CA LEU A 330 6.34 7.33 6.03
C LEU A 330 7.64 7.51 5.26
N PHE A 331 7.77 6.99 4.05
CA PHE A 331 9.00 7.00 3.24
C PHE A 331 8.73 7.56 1.85
N TRP A 332 7.75 8.46 1.71
CA TRP A 332 7.23 8.88 0.40
C TRP A 332 8.33 9.46 -0.49
N LEU A 333 9.16 10.37 0.04
CA LEU A 333 10.24 10.99 -0.73
C LEU A 333 11.39 10.00 -1.00
N ASP A 334 11.64 9.08 -0.07
CA ASP A 334 12.63 8.02 -0.24
C ASP A 334 12.22 7.06 -1.36
N ILE A 335 10.95 6.65 -1.41
CA ILE A 335 10.38 5.82 -2.48
C ILE A 335 10.45 6.53 -3.82
N GLN A 336 10.08 7.81 -3.85
CA GLN A 336 10.13 8.60 -5.07
C GLN A 336 11.55 8.65 -5.63
N GLN A 337 12.53 9.03 -4.80
CA GLN A 337 13.91 9.11 -5.21
C GLN A 337 14.43 7.76 -5.69
N ASN A 338 14.18 6.69 -4.94
CA ASN A 338 14.62 5.35 -5.32
C ASN A 338 13.99 4.87 -6.63
N SER A 339 12.72 5.17 -6.87
CA SER A 339 12.05 4.81 -8.12
C SER A 339 12.69 5.49 -9.33
N ILE A 340 13.08 6.77 -9.19
CA ILE A 340 13.80 7.52 -10.22
C ILE A 340 15.20 6.92 -10.46
N ASP A 341 15.94 6.63 -9.39
CA ASP A 341 17.30 6.09 -9.48
C ASP A 341 17.33 4.73 -10.18
N ARG A 342 16.37 3.85 -9.86
CA ARG A 342 16.24 2.54 -10.52
C ARG A 342 15.86 2.64 -11.99
N ILE A 343 15.05 3.62 -12.38
CA ILE A 343 14.74 3.84 -13.80
C ILE A 343 15.98 4.33 -14.54
N LYS A 344 16.76 5.24 -13.95
CA LYS A 344 18.02 5.68 -14.53
C LYS A 344 19.00 4.52 -14.69
N ALA A 345 19.10 3.64 -13.70
CA ALA A 345 19.90 2.42 -13.78
C ALA A 345 19.40 1.48 -14.89
N TRP A 346 18.08 1.33 -15.04
CA TRP A 346 17.49 0.53 -16.12
C TRP A 346 17.79 1.13 -17.51
N ASN A 347 17.64 2.44 -17.69
CA ASN A 347 17.96 3.13 -18.95
C ASN A 347 19.44 2.98 -19.30
N TYR A 348 20.33 3.19 -18.33
CA TYR A 348 21.77 3.00 -18.50
C TYR A 348 22.11 1.56 -18.93
N LYS A 349 21.52 0.56 -18.29
CA LYS A 349 21.74 -0.86 -18.63
C LYS A 349 21.23 -1.21 -20.04
N ASN A 350 20.20 -0.53 -20.53
CA ASN A 350 19.57 -0.77 -21.83
C ASN A 350 20.02 0.20 -22.93
N ASN A 351 21.00 1.07 -22.67
CA ASN A 351 21.51 2.10 -23.59
C ASN A 351 20.42 3.06 -24.12
N LEU A 352 19.53 3.52 -23.24
CA LEU A 352 18.41 4.42 -23.55
C LEU A 352 18.56 5.80 -22.92
#